data_AF-A0A136LZE7-F1
#
_entry.id   AF-A0A136LZE7-F1
#
_cell.length_a   1.000
_cell.length_b   1.000
_cell.length_c   1.000
_cell.angle_alpha   90.00
_cell.angle_beta   90.00
_cell.angle_gamma   90.00
#
_symmetry.space_group_name_H-M   'P 1'
#
loop_
_entity.id
_entity.type
_entity.pdbx_description
1 polymer ?
#
loop_
_entity_poly.entity_id
_entity_poly.type
_entity_poly.pdbx_seq_one_letter_code
_entity_poly.pdbx_strand_id
1 'polypeptide(L)'
;MILKSSEIKRLKDLTQFDLGAEFRDLHNDYDCTRIQLHEGTLSLSFRHCRHNSVFEIAFLAVDIVAFNVGDTLTSNGLTIMILNRSDAEVDGEYLEFDTKERGYFYLGFIEDINIQFWAAGLEYNSEPKENR
;
A
#
# COMPACT_ATOMS: atom_id res chain seq x y z
N MET A 1 10.50 -2.32 -9.40
CA MET A 1 9.94 -1.60 -10.58
C MET A 1 9.16 -0.42 -10.04
N ILE A 2 9.29 0.77 -10.63
CA ILE A 2 8.54 1.97 -10.20
C ILE A 2 7.37 2.17 -11.17
N LEU A 3 6.17 2.37 -10.63
CA LEU A 3 4.95 2.75 -11.34
C LEU A 3 4.54 4.15 -10.88
N LYS A 4 4.39 5.08 -11.82
CA LYS A 4 3.80 6.39 -11.53
C LYS A 4 2.31 6.24 -11.23
N SER A 5 1.76 7.14 -10.43
CA SER A 5 0.32 7.14 -10.11
C SER A 5 -0.57 7.20 -11.35
N SER A 6 -0.14 7.89 -12.41
CA SER A 6 -0.84 7.95 -13.70
C SER A 6 -0.83 6.64 -14.50
N GLU A 7 0.09 5.72 -14.19
CA GLU A 7 0.18 4.40 -14.82
C GLU A 7 -0.64 3.34 -14.06
N ILE A 8 -1.08 3.67 -12.86
CA ILE A 8 -1.89 2.80 -12.01
C ILE A 8 -3.36 3.03 -12.34
N LYS A 9 -4.05 1.96 -12.78
CA LYS A 9 -5.50 2.04 -13.06
C LYS A 9 -6.28 2.35 -11.79
N ARG A 10 -7.23 3.28 -11.89
CA ARG A 10 -8.17 3.62 -10.83
C ARG A 10 -9.02 2.41 -10.44
N LEU A 11 -9.31 2.27 -9.14
CA LEU A 11 -10.07 1.17 -8.52
C LEU A 11 -9.50 -0.23 -8.80
N LYS A 12 -8.29 -0.33 -9.34
CA LYS A 12 -7.60 -1.61 -9.44
C LYS A 12 -7.27 -2.07 -8.03
N ASP A 13 -7.57 -3.33 -7.75
CA ASP A 13 -7.11 -4.01 -6.55
C ASP A 13 -5.59 -4.18 -6.62
N LEU A 14 -4.88 -3.48 -5.75
CA LEU A 14 -3.43 -3.56 -5.58
C LEU A 14 -3.07 -4.46 -4.40
N THR A 15 -4.00 -5.23 -3.83
CA THR A 15 -3.67 -6.32 -2.91
C THR A 15 -3.21 -7.58 -3.66
N GLN A 16 -3.44 -7.62 -4.98
CA GLN A 16 -3.07 -8.72 -5.86
C GLN A 16 -2.03 -8.25 -6.88
N PHE A 17 -0.85 -8.86 -6.85
CA PHE A 17 0.25 -8.55 -7.77
C PHE A 17 0.53 -9.74 -8.68
N ASP A 18 0.39 -9.50 -9.99
CA ASP A 18 0.94 -10.40 -11.01
C ASP A 18 2.31 -9.87 -11.43
N LEU A 19 3.36 -10.60 -11.05
CA LEU A 19 4.76 -10.32 -11.39
C LEU A 19 5.25 -11.22 -12.53
N GLY A 20 4.34 -11.74 -13.36
CA GLY A 20 4.60 -12.62 -14.48
C GLY A 20 4.84 -14.07 -14.06
N ALA A 21 5.93 -14.33 -13.33
CA ALA A 21 6.26 -15.69 -12.85
C ALA A 21 5.63 -16.03 -11.49
N GLU A 22 5.20 -15.01 -10.74
CA GLU A 22 4.65 -15.15 -9.40
C GLU A 22 3.39 -14.30 -9.26
N PHE A 23 2.33 -14.93 -8.77
CA PHE A 23 1.13 -14.24 -8.30
C PHE A 23 1.22 -14.10 -6.78
N ARG A 24 0.95 -12.90 -6.26
CA ARG A 24 0.95 -12.62 -4.83
C ARG A 24 -0.40 -12.06 -4.41
N ASP A 25 -1.06 -12.76 -3.50
CA ASP A 25 -2.29 -12.32 -2.84
C ASP A 25 -1.95 -11.84 -1.43
N LEU A 26 -1.84 -10.53 -1.25
CA LEU A 26 -1.45 -9.95 0.04
C LEU A 26 -2.52 -10.12 1.12
N HIS A 27 -3.79 -10.29 0.74
CA HIS A 27 -4.88 -10.48 1.68
C HIS A 27 -4.82 -11.88 2.30
N ASN A 28 -4.53 -12.90 1.49
CA ASN A 28 -4.61 -14.30 1.90
C ASN A 28 -3.27 -14.91 2.33
N ASP A 29 -2.16 -14.46 1.73
CA ASP A 29 -0.87 -15.13 1.89
C ASP A 29 0.13 -14.37 2.76
N TYR A 30 -0.18 -13.14 3.18
CA TYR A 30 0.77 -12.27 3.87
C TYR A 30 0.18 -11.53 5.07
N ASP A 31 0.99 -11.36 6.10
CA ASP A 31 0.76 -10.41 7.18
C ASP A 31 1.56 -9.13 6.92
N CYS A 32 0.93 -7.96 7.02
CA CYS A 32 1.65 -6.70 7.09
C CYS A 32 2.28 -6.57 8.47
N THR A 33 3.61 -6.60 8.51
CA THR A 33 4.40 -6.61 9.74
C THR A 33 4.96 -5.24 10.11
N ARG A 34 4.95 -4.30 9.15
CA ARG A 34 5.45 -2.94 9.37
C ARG A 34 4.79 -1.96 8.41
N ILE A 35 4.40 -0.82 8.95
CA ILE A 35 4.00 0.38 8.21
C ILE A 35 4.93 1.50 8.67
N GLN A 36 5.61 2.16 7.74
CA GLN A 36 6.59 3.19 8.08
C GLN A 36 6.50 4.36 7.10
N LEU A 37 6.40 5.58 7.63
CA LEU A 37 6.57 6.81 6.86
C LEU A 37 7.94 7.42 7.19
N HIS A 38 8.81 7.55 6.20
CA HIS A 38 10.14 8.16 6.36
C HIS A 38 10.49 8.99 5.12
N GLU A 39 10.87 10.25 5.32
CA GLU A 39 11.30 11.17 4.24
C GLU A 39 10.33 11.24 3.04
N GLY A 40 9.02 11.18 3.30
CA GLY A 40 7.99 11.21 2.27
C GLY A 40 7.79 9.88 1.54
N THR A 41 8.32 8.78 2.05
CA THR A 41 8.07 7.43 1.55
C THR A 41 7.26 6.64 2.56
N LEU A 42 6.10 6.10 2.15
CA LEU A 42 5.30 5.18 2.96
C LEU A 42 5.60 3.74 2.53
N SER A 43 6.33 3.01 3.37
CA SER A 43 6.67 1.59 3.17
C SER A 43 5.73 0.67 3.94
N LEU A 44 5.33 -0.42 3.29
CA LEU A 44 4.55 -1.53 3.82
C LEU A 44 5.36 -2.82 3.66
N SER A 45 5.74 -3.45 4.78
CA SER A 45 6.48 -4.71 4.76
C SER A 45 5.55 -5.88 5.07
N PHE A 46 5.46 -6.82 4.15
CA PHE A 46 4.63 -8.01 4.21
C PHE A 46 5.49 -9.25 4.42
N ARG A 47 5.08 -10.13 5.32
CA ARG A 47 5.70 -11.44 5.53
C ARG A 47 4.74 -12.52 5.10
N HIS A 48 5.19 -13.46 4.27
CA HIS A 48 4.34 -14.55 3.83
C HIS A 48 4.00 -15.48 5.01
N CYS A 49 2.74 -15.86 5.17
CA CYS A 49 2.27 -16.58 6.38
C CYS A 49 2.86 -17.99 6.50
N ARG A 50 3.22 -18.60 5.36
CA ARG A 50 3.82 -19.96 5.29
C ARG A 50 5.32 -19.99 5.02
N HIS A 51 5.88 -18.90 4.53
CA HIS A 51 7.24 -18.84 4.01
C HIS A 51 7.89 -17.61 4.62
N ASN A 52 9.11 -17.68 5.15
CA ASN A 52 9.74 -16.50 5.76
C ASN A 52 10.20 -15.46 4.71
N SER A 53 9.60 -15.44 3.51
CA SER A 53 9.84 -14.43 2.50
C SER A 53 9.16 -13.11 2.89
N VAL A 54 9.82 -12.02 2.54
CA VAL A 54 9.35 -10.66 2.75
C VAL A 54 9.07 -10.01 1.40
N PHE A 55 8.02 -9.22 1.34
CA PHE A 55 7.65 -8.40 0.19
C PHE A 55 7.41 -6.98 0.68
N GLU A 56 7.97 -5.99 -0.02
CA GLU A 56 7.79 -4.58 0.34
C GLU A 56 7.10 -3.82 -0.79
N ILE A 57 6.14 -2.97 -0.40
CA ILE A 57 5.58 -1.91 -1.25
C ILE A 57 5.99 -0.58 -0.63
N ALA A 58 6.52 0.32 -1.44
CA ALA A 58 6.79 1.69 -1.03
C ALA A 58 6.06 2.70 -1.93
N PHE A 59 5.37 3.65 -1.31
CA PHE A 59 4.74 4.78 -2.00
C PHE A 59 5.64 6.00 -1.88
N LEU A 60 5.82 6.73 -2.98
CA LEU A 60 6.79 7.81 -3.10
C LEU A 60 6.13 9.19 -3.04
N ALA A 61 6.83 10.17 -2.45
CA ALA A 61 6.37 11.57 -2.30
C ALA A 61 4.98 11.69 -1.64
N VAL A 62 4.83 10.99 -0.52
CA VAL A 62 3.58 10.78 0.20
C VAL A 62 3.21 11.95 1.10
N ASP A 63 1.97 12.44 0.95
CA ASP A 63 1.31 13.28 1.95
C ASP A 63 0.12 12.50 2.53
N ILE A 64 0.17 12.21 3.83
CA ILE A 64 -0.94 11.55 4.55
C ILE A 64 -2.09 12.55 4.71
N VAL A 65 -3.28 12.12 4.29
CA VAL A 65 -4.52 12.91 4.38
C VAL A 65 -5.33 12.49 5.60
N ALA A 66 -5.46 11.18 5.84
CA ALA A 66 -6.11 10.65 7.02
C ALA A 66 -5.40 9.38 7.48
N PHE A 67 -5.29 9.24 8.81
CA PHE A 67 -4.80 8.03 9.46
C PHE A 67 -5.73 7.71 10.62
N ASN A 68 -6.51 6.64 10.46
CA ASN A 68 -7.48 6.20 11.44
C ASN A 68 -7.06 4.82 11.95
N VAL A 69 -7.02 4.68 13.27
CA VAL A 69 -6.73 3.42 13.95
C VAL A 69 -7.91 3.13 14.87
N GLY A 70 -8.57 2.00 14.64
CA GLY A 70 -9.61 1.50 15.53
C GLY A 70 -9.05 1.03 16.88
N ASP A 71 -9.95 0.69 17.80
CA ASP A 71 -9.59 0.28 19.16
C ASP A 71 -8.97 -1.13 19.23
N THR A 72 -9.00 -1.89 18.13
CA THR A 72 -8.59 -3.29 18.07
C THR A 72 -7.19 -3.43 17.46
N LEU A 73 -6.16 -3.15 18.24
CA LEU A 73 -4.80 -3.53 17.86
C LEU A 73 -4.49 -4.93 18.37
N THR A 74 -4.35 -5.89 17.45
CA THR A 74 -3.84 -7.22 17.80
C THR A 74 -2.31 -7.25 17.71
N SER A 75 -1.68 -8.15 18.45
CA SER A 75 -0.21 -8.31 18.44
C SER A 75 0.33 -9.04 17.21
N ASN A 76 -0.54 -9.53 16.32
CA ASN A 76 -0.22 -10.53 15.31
C ASN A 76 -0.35 -9.97 13.89
N GLY A 77 0.52 -9.02 13.51
CA GLY A 77 0.48 -8.43 12.17
C GLY A 77 -0.84 -7.76 11.83
N LEU A 78 -0.97 -7.26 10.59
CA LEU A 78 -2.21 -6.67 10.06
C LEU A 78 -2.57 -7.34 8.74
N THR A 79 -3.83 -7.72 8.56
CA THR A 79 -4.31 -8.27 7.29
C THR A 79 -4.83 -7.15 6.40
N ILE A 80 -4.17 -6.94 5.26
CA ILE A 80 -4.60 -5.92 4.30
C ILE A 80 -5.94 -6.30 3.68
N MET A 81 -6.94 -5.44 3.77
CA MET A 81 -8.26 -5.67 3.19
C MET A 81 -8.38 -5.03 1.80
N ILE A 82 -7.84 -3.82 1.65
CA ILE A 82 -7.97 -3.06 0.42
C ILE A 82 -6.76 -2.15 0.23
N LEU A 83 -6.29 -2.09 -1.00
CA LEU A 83 -5.33 -1.11 -1.46
C LEU A 83 -5.66 -0.73 -2.89
N ASN A 84 -5.98 0.53 -3.13
CA ASN A 84 -6.27 0.99 -4.49
C ASN A 84 -5.94 2.47 -4.66
N ARG A 85 -5.90 2.90 -5.93
CA ARG A 85 -5.98 4.31 -6.31
C ARG A 85 -7.43 4.70 -6.53
N SER A 86 -7.85 5.84 -5.99
CA SER A 86 -9.22 6.38 -6.10
C SER A 86 -9.18 7.85 -6.49
N ASP A 87 -10.36 8.45 -6.68
CA ASP A 87 -10.53 9.90 -6.67
C ASP A 87 -10.63 10.38 -5.22
N ALA A 88 -10.13 11.59 -4.94
CA ALA A 88 -10.28 12.27 -3.66
C ALA A 88 -11.36 13.34 -3.75
N GLU A 89 -12.24 13.43 -2.74
CA GLU A 89 -13.12 14.59 -2.61
C GLU A 89 -12.35 15.73 -1.92
N VAL A 90 -12.17 16.85 -2.62
CA VAL A 90 -11.52 18.06 -2.12
C VAL A 90 -12.44 19.25 -2.42
N ASP A 91 -12.90 19.93 -1.37
CA ASP A 91 -13.81 21.07 -1.48
C ASP A 91 -15.10 20.78 -2.31
N GLY A 92 -15.58 19.54 -2.26
CA GLY A 92 -16.76 19.08 -2.99
C GLY A 92 -16.52 18.67 -4.45
N GLU A 93 -15.27 18.70 -4.92
CA GLU A 93 -14.86 18.22 -6.23
C GLU A 93 -14.09 16.90 -6.13
N TYR A 94 -14.28 16.01 -7.11
CA TYR A 94 -13.57 14.73 -7.19
C TYR A 94 -12.32 14.90 -8.06
N LEU A 95 -11.15 14.82 -7.43
CA LEU A 95 -9.85 14.96 -8.08
C LEU A 95 -9.21 13.58 -8.28
N GLU A 96 -8.87 13.27 -9.52
CA GLU A 96 -8.08 12.07 -9.83
C GLU A 96 -6.59 12.24 -9.42
N PHE A 97 -6.08 13.47 -9.56
CA PHE A 97 -4.73 13.85 -9.19
C PHE A 97 -4.72 15.20 -8.47
N ASP A 98 -3.78 15.40 -7.55
CA ASP A 98 -3.57 16.70 -6.91
C ASP A 98 -2.75 17.66 -7.81
N THR A 99 -2.51 18.88 -7.32
CA THR A 99 -1.72 19.90 -8.04
C THR A 99 -0.25 19.52 -8.25
N LYS A 100 0.23 18.43 -7.64
CA LYS A 100 1.58 17.88 -7.79
C LYS A 100 1.59 16.60 -8.64
N GLU A 101 0.49 16.32 -9.36
CA GLU A 101 0.29 15.12 -10.20
C GLU A 101 0.34 13.79 -9.42
N ARG A 102 0.03 13.82 -8.11
CA ARG A 102 -0.02 12.63 -7.27
C ARG A 102 -1.41 12.02 -7.32
N GLY A 103 -1.49 10.69 -7.30
CA GLY A 103 -2.75 9.96 -7.19
C GLY A 103 -3.16 9.79 -5.74
N TYR A 104 -4.48 9.69 -5.50
CA TYR A 104 -5.03 9.41 -4.18
C TYR A 104 -5.14 7.92 -3.94
N PHE A 105 -4.68 7.46 -2.77
CA PHE A 105 -4.69 6.06 -2.40
C PHE A 105 -5.48 5.85 -1.12
N TYR A 106 -6.21 4.73 -1.11
CA TYR A 106 -6.87 4.19 0.06
C TYR A 106 -6.20 2.87 0.43
N LEU A 107 -5.73 2.77 1.67
CA LEU A 107 -5.21 1.55 2.29
C LEU A 107 -6.07 1.23 3.52
N GLY A 108 -6.62 0.02 3.57
CA GLY A 108 -7.43 -0.45 4.69
C GLY A 108 -7.02 -1.85 5.12
N PHE A 109 -7.08 -2.09 6.41
CA PHE A 109 -6.81 -3.37 7.07
C PHE A 109 -8.08 -3.90 7.75
N ILE A 110 -8.13 -5.21 7.98
CA ILE A 110 -9.25 -5.85 8.70
C ILE A 110 -9.34 -5.33 10.16
N GLU A 111 -8.22 -4.92 10.73
CA GLU A 111 -8.09 -4.43 12.10
C GLU A 111 -8.55 -2.97 12.30
N ASP A 112 -9.47 -2.49 11.45
CA ASP A 112 -10.00 -1.13 11.47
C ASP A 112 -8.91 -0.03 11.36
N ILE A 113 -7.78 -0.34 10.72
CA ILE A 113 -6.74 0.63 10.38
C ILE A 113 -6.94 1.08 8.94
N ASN A 114 -7.05 2.39 8.73
CA ASN A 114 -7.23 2.97 7.41
C ASN A 114 -6.31 4.18 7.22
N ILE A 115 -5.64 4.22 6.08
CA ILE A 115 -4.74 5.30 5.67
C ILE A 115 -5.21 5.82 4.32
N GLN A 116 -5.40 7.14 4.23
CA GLN A 116 -5.68 7.83 2.98
C GLN A 116 -4.56 8.81 2.71
N PHE A 117 -4.02 8.82 1.49
CA PHE A 117 -2.83 9.58 1.19
C PHE A 117 -2.66 9.88 -0.30
N TRP A 118 -1.96 10.97 -0.60
CA TRP A 118 -1.47 11.27 -1.94
C TRP A 118 -0.10 10.64 -2.16
N ALA A 119 0.17 10.07 -3.34
CA ALA A 119 1.51 9.58 -3.70
C ALA A 119 1.82 9.81 -5.20
N ALA A 120 3.08 10.07 -5.53
CA ALA A 120 3.54 10.22 -6.91
C ALA A 120 3.62 8.89 -7.67
N GLY A 121 3.73 7.78 -6.94
CA GLY A 121 3.78 6.44 -7.50
C GLY A 121 4.02 5.41 -6.41
N LEU A 122 4.18 4.16 -6.85
CA LEU A 122 4.58 3.06 -6.00
C LEU A 122 5.73 2.29 -6.62
N GLU A 123 6.54 1.69 -5.76
CA GLU A 123 7.47 0.64 -6.12
C GLU A 123 7.18 -0.59 -5.28
N TYR A 124 7.49 -1.74 -5.85
CA TYR A 124 7.55 -2.98 -5.09
C TYR A 124 8.91 -3.60 -5.26
N ASN A 125 9.42 -4.12 -4.15
CA ASN A 125 10.68 -4.83 -4.04
C ASN A 125 10.38 -6.19 -3.41
N SER A 126 10.55 -7.25 -4.20
CA SER A 126 10.83 -8.56 -3.62
C SER A 126 12.30 -8.53 -3.20
N GLU A 127 12.60 -8.63 -1.90
CA GLU A 127 14.01 -8.73 -1.52
C GLU A 127 14.69 -9.94 -2.20
N PRO A 128 15.98 -9.81 -2.55
CA PRO A 128 16.81 -10.96 -2.92
C PRO A 128 16.94 -11.89 -1.72
N LYS A 129 17.08 -13.21 -1.97
CA LYS A 129 17.37 -14.23 -0.96
C LYS A 129 18.37 -13.69 0.08
N GLU A 130 18.00 -13.68 1.36
CA GLU A 130 18.97 -13.50 2.45
C GLU A 130 20.12 -14.48 2.21
N ASN A 131 21.33 -13.97 1.94
CA ASN A 131 22.54 -14.75 2.12
C ASN A 131 22.67 -15.01 3.62
N ARG A 132 22.34 -16.23 4.04
CA ARG A 132 22.79 -16.81 5.31
C ARG A 132 23.98 -17.72 5.04
#